data_AF-A0A934JV57-F1
#
_entry.id   AF-A0A934JV57-F1
#
_cell.length_a   1.000
_cell.length_b   1.000
_cell.length_c   1.000
_cell.angle_alpha   90.00
_cell.angle_beta   90.00
_cell.angle_gamma   90.00
#
_symmetry.space_group_name_H-M   'P 1'
#
loop_
_entity.id
_entity.type
_entity.pdbx_description
1 polymer ?
#
loop_
_entity_poly.entity_id
_entity_poly.type
_entity_poly.pdbx_seq_one_letter_code
_entity_poly.pdbx_strand_id
1 'polypeptide(L)'
;DALATLLTARGAEVIRVETDTLRVTGVTTDAVGDLARAHGFTVQELSAQQVSLEQAYMELTKDSVDYRQAEDAYVAAAKGGPS
;
A
#
# COMPACT_ATOMS: atom_id res chain seq x y z
N ASP A 1 -18.23 -1.01 12.10
CA ASP A 1 -18.47 -1.39 10.68
C ASP A 1 -19.28 -0.38 9.88
N ALA A 2 -20.34 0.25 10.42
CA ALA A 2 -21.16 1.19 9.67
C ALA A 2 -20.39 2.36 9.01
N LEU A 3 -19.43 2.98 9.70
CA LEU A 3 -18.59 4.05 9.12
C LEU A 3 -17.74 3.54 7.93
N ALA A 4 -17.18 2.34 8.03
CA ALA A 4 -16.42 1.72 6.94
C ALA A 4 -17.30 1.53 5.70
N THR A 5 -18.53 1.04 5.88
CA THR A 5 -19.49 0.89 4.78
C THR A 5 -19.81 2.21 4.09
N LEU A 6 -20.02 3.29 4.86
CA LEU A 6 -20.30 4.61 4.30
C LEU A 6 -19.11 5.18 3.52
N LEU A 7 -17.89 4.96 4.01
CA LEU A 7 -16.66 5.37 3.33
C LEU A 7 -16.49 4.61 2.01
N THR A 8 -16.68 3.29 2.01
CA THR A 8 -16.62 2.48 0.79
C THR A 8 -17.70 2.88 -0.23
N ALA A 9 -18.91 3.22 0.22
CA ALA A 9 -19.96 3.72 -0.66
C ALA A 9 -19.60 5.05 -1.36
N ARG A 10 -18.63 5.80 -0.84
CA ARG A 10 -18.09 7.02 -1.45
C ARG A 10 -16.84 6.76 -2.30
N GLY A 11 -16.52 5.49 -2.57
CA GLY A 11 -15.37 5.09 -3.37
C GLY A 11 -14.05 5.03 -2.61
N ALA A 12 -14.07 5.15 -1.28
CA ALA A 12 -12.87 4.98 -0.48
C ALA A 12 -12.49 3.49 -0.36
N GLU A 13 -11.20 3.20 -0.43
CA GLU A 13 -10.68 1.92 0.02
C GLU A 13 -10.53 1.95 1.54
N VAL A 14 -11.07 0.95 2.23
CA VAL A 14 -11.07 0.90 3.70
C VAL A 14 -10.49 -0.43 4.15
N ILE A 15 -9.41 -0.37 4.91
CA ILE A 15 -8.75 -1.54 5.51
C ILE A 15 -8.83 -1.40 7.02
N ARG A 16 -9.30 -2.46 7.69
CA ARG A 16 -9.23 -2.55 9.14
C ARG A 16 -7.83 -2.99 9.54
N VAL A 17 -7.10 -2.14 10.27
CA VAL A 17 -5.75 -2.45 10.75
C VAL A 17 -5.76 -2.95 12.19
N GLU A 18 -6.74 -2.51 12.99
CA GLU A 18 -6.98 -2.97 14.36
C GLU A 18 -8.49 -2.98 14.67
N THR A 19 -8.87 -3.41 15.89
CA THR A 19 -10.27 -3.51 16.32
C THR A 19 -11.06 -2.22 16.12
N ASP A 20 -10.46 -1.06 16.35
CA ASP A 20 -11.13 0.25 16.24
C ASP A 20 -10.43 1.20 15.26
N THR A 21 -9.42 0.72 14.53
CA THR A 21 -8.59 1.55 13.64
C THR A 21 -8.81 1.18 12.18
N LEU A 22 -9.13 2.19 11.37
CA LEU A 22 -9.31 2.06 9.91
C LEU A 22 -8.22 2.84 9.18
N ARG A 23 -7.61 2.22 8.18
CA ARG A 23 -6.82 2.90 7.16
C ARG A 23 -7.71 3.15 5.95
N VAL A 24 -7.77 4.41 5.51
CA VAL A 24 -8.67 4.86 4.45
C VAL A 24 -7.86 5.52 3.34
N THR A 25 -8.09 5.11 2.10
CA THR A 25 -7.43 5.67 0.91
C THR A 25 -8.48 6.17 -0.08
N GLY A 26 -8.12 7.17 -0.90
CA GLY A 26 -8.99 7.70 -1.97
C GLY A 26 -9.90 8.84 -1.53
N VAL A 27 -9.87 9.23 -0.25
CA VAL A 27 -10.59 10.40 0.28
C VAL A 27 -9.69 11.18 1.24
N THR A 28 -9.94 12.48 1.35
CA THR A 28 -9.25 13.38 2.30
C THR A 28 -9.72 13.14 3.73
N THR A 29 -8.89 13.47 4.72
CA THR A 29 -9.28 13.49 6.14
C THR A 29 -10.53 14.34 6.38
N ASP A 30 -10.66 15.51 5.76
CA ASP A 30 -11.82 16.38 5.95
C ASP A 30 -13.14 15.67 5.56
N ALA A 31 -13.14 15.03 4.40
CA ALA A 31 -14.28 14.23 3.93
C ALA A 31 -14.62 13.06 4.87
N VAL A 32 -13.63 12.43 5.49
CA VAL A 32 -13.85 11.36 6.49
C VAL A 32 -14.49 11.97 7.75
N GLY A 33 -13.95 13.07 8.26
CA GLY A 33 -14.46 13.75 9.45
C GLY A 33 -15.88 14.27 9.27
N ASP A 34 -16.18 14.87 8.12
CA ASP A 34 -17.52 15.36 7.80
C ASP A 34 -18.53 14.23 7.68
N LEU A 35 -18.17 13.12 7.04
CA LEU A 35 -19.03 11.94 6.94
C LEU A 35 -19.29 11.34 8.33
N ALA A 36 -18.24 11.18 9.13
CA ALA A 36 -18.38 10.67 10.49
C ALA A 36 -19.34 11.54 11.32
N ARG A 37 -19.13 12.86 11.33
CA ARG A 37 -19.97 13.83 12.03
C ARG A 37 -21.41 13.81 11.52
N ALA A 38 -21.64 13.80 10.22
CA ALA A 38 -22.97 13.80 9.61
C ALA A 38 -23.82 12.58 10.02
N HIS A 39 -23.16 11.46 10.34
CA HIS A 39 -23.81 10.23 10.76
C HIS A 39 -23.66 9.93 12.27
N GLY A 40 -23.15 10.88 13.07
CA GLY A 40 -23.06 10.76 14.53
C GLY A 40 -21.94 9.84 15.02
N PHE A 41 -20.92 9.57 14.21
CA PHE A 41 -19.73 8.83 14.64
C PHE A 41 -18.72 9.78 15.30
N THR A 42 -18.26 9.42 16.50
CA THR A 42 -17.13 10.10 17.16
C THR A 42 -15.82 9.54 16.61
N VAL A 43 -14.99 10.40 16.04
CA VAL A 43 -13.61 10.08 15.64
C VAL A 43 -12.67 10.68 16.68
N GLN A 44 -11.91 9.82 17.37
CA GLN A 44 -10.99 10.25 18.43
C GLN A 44 -9.72 10.88 17.84
N GLU A 45 -9.21 10.29 16.76
CA GLU A 45 -8.04 10.77 16.05
C GLU A 45 -8.24 10.59 14.54
N LEU A 46 -7.79 11.56 13.76
CA LEU A 46 -7.75 11.49 12.31
C LEU A 46 -6.45 12.09 11.79
N SER A 47 -5.57 11.22 11.29
CA SER A 47 -4.21 11.59 10.91
C SER A 47 -3.97 11.25 9.44
N ALA A 48 -3.59 12.26 8.65
CA ALA A 48 -3.23 12.06 7.25
C ALA A 48 -1.90 11.28 7.17
N GLN A 49 -1.92 10.14 6.48
CA GLN A 49 -0.73 9.34 6.23
C GLN A 49 -0.21 9.66 4.83
N GLN A 50 0.97 10.26 4.74
CA GLN A 50 1.68 10.47 3.49
C GLN A 50 2.82 9.47 3.41
N VAL A 51 2.82 8.64 2.37
CA VAL A 51 3.99 7.82 2.04
C VAL A 51 4.98 8.74 1.33
N SER A 52 6.21 8.79 1.80
CA SER A 52 7.24 9.56 1.09
C SER A 52 7.49 8.95 -0.30
N LEU A 53 7.83 9.79 -1.28
CA LEU A 53 8.19 9.32 -2.62
C LEU A 53 9.37 8.34 -2.58
N GLU A 54 10.32 8.56 -1.68
CA GLU A 54 11.45 7.66 -1.45
C GLU A 54 10.97 6.29 -0.96
N GLN A 55 10.06 6.23 0.03
CA GLN A 55 9.49 4.97 0.48
C GLN A 55 8.70 4.26 -0.61
N ALA A 56 7.91 4.99 -1.41
CA ALA A 56 7.17 4.41 -2.54
C ALA A 56 8.11 3.84 -3.62
N TYR A 57 9.25 4.52 -3.88
CA TYR A 57 10.28 4.05 -4.79
C TYR A 57 11.02 2.81 -4.26
N MET A 58 11.33 2.79 -2.95
CA MET A 58 11.95 1.64 -2.29
C MET A 58 11.03 0.42 -2.33
N GLU A 59 9.72 0.59 -2.16
CA GLU A 59 8.74 -0.49 -2.27
C GLU A 59 8.62 -1.03 -3.70
N LEU A 60 8.61 -0.15 -4.72
CA LEU A 60 8.56 -0.54 -6.13
C LEU A 60 9.80 -1.34 -6.59
N THR A 61 10.98 -0.99 -6.08
CA THR A 61 12.26 -1.64 -6.46
C THR A 61 12.59 -2.88 -5.64
N LYS A 62 11.89 -3.10 -4.51
CA LYS A 62 12.09 -4.27 -3.66
C LYS A 62 11.70 -5.58 -4.35
N ASP A 63 10.77 -5.53 -5.31
CA ASP A 63 10.31 -6.68 -6.09
C ASP A 63 11.07 -6.87 -7.42
N SER A 64 12.08 -6.03 -7.72
CA SER A 64 12.79 -6.08 -9.02
C SER A 64 14.21 -6.65 -8.91
N VAL A 65 14.39 -7.82 -8.30
CA VAL A 65 15.67 -8.56 -8.34
C VAL A 65 15.45 -9.97 -8.84
N ASP A 66 15.22 -10.12 -10.15
CA ASP A 66 15.40 -11.41 -10.83
C ASP A 66 15.81 -11.21 -12.29
N TYR A 67 17.09 -10.91 -12.52
CA TYR A 67 17.73 -11.11 -13.84
C TYR A 67 19.24 -11.31 -13.76
N ARG A 68 19.74 -12.11 -12.82
CA ARG A 68 21.17 -12.52 -12.80
C ARG A 68 21.43 -14.03 -12.90
N GLN A 69 20.39 -14.86 -13.05
CA GLN A 69 20.58 -16.31 -13.23
C GLN A 69 20.88 -16.72 -14.68
N ALA A 70 20.60 -15.86 -15.67
CA ALA A 70 20.83 -16.18 -17.09
C ALA A 70 22.29 -15.97 -17.55
N GLU A 71 23.06 -15.11 -16.87
CA GLU A 71 24.44 -14.80 -17.27
C GLU A 71 25.44 -15.87 -16.80
N ASP A 72 25.22 -16.45 -15.60
CA ASP A 72 26.06 -17.52 -15.08
C ASP A 72 25.95 -18.83 -15.89
N ALA A 73 24.78 -19.11 -16.47
CA ALA A 73 24.57 -20.28 -17.34
C ALA A 73 25.32 -20.13 -18.69
N TYR A 74 25.42 -18.91 -19.23
CA TYR A 74 26.14 -18.65 -20.48
C TYR A 74 27.67 -18.71 -20.28
N VAL A 75 28.17 -18.18 -19.16
CA VAL A 75 29.60 -18.21 -18.82
C VAL A 75 30.08 -19.61 -18.43
N ALA A 76 29.24 -20.41 -17.75
CA ALA A 76 29.56 -21.80 -17.42
C ALA A 76 29.63 -22.70 -18.66
N ALA A 77 28.72 -22.52 -19.63
CA ALA A 77 28.75 -23.26 -20.90
C ALA A 77 29.98 -22.92 -21.76
N ALA A 78 30.48 -21.69 -21.69
CA ALA A 78 31.65 -21.24 -22.46
C ALA A 78 33.01 -21.72 -21.89
N LYS A 79 33.07 -22.18 -20.63
CA LYS A 79 34.33 -22.61 -19.98
C LYS A 79 34.60 -24.12 -20.02
N GLY A 80 33.75 -24.90 -20.69
CA GLY A 80 33.87 -26.37 -20.79
C GLY A 80 34.01 -26.89 -22.22
N GLY A 81 35.10 -26.53 -22.91
CA GLY A 81 35.51 -27.19 -24.18
C GLY A 81 36.75 -28.07 -23.94
N PRO A 82 36.81 -29.32 -24.43
CA PRO A 82 37.77 -30.31 -23.96
C PRO A 82 39.17 -30.02 -24.52
N SER A 83 40.18 -30.19 -23.66
CA SER A 83 41.55 -30.46 -24.09
C SER A 83 41.98 -31.83 -23.62
#